data_AF-A0A377KE51-F1
#
_entry.id   AF-A0A377KE51-F1
#
_cell.length_a   1.000
_cell.length_b   1.000
_cell.length_c   1.000
_cell.angle_alpha   90.00
_cell.angle_beta   90.00
_cell.angle_gamma   90.00
#
_symmetry.space_group_name_H-M   'P 1'
#
loop_
_entity.id
_entity.type
_entity.pdbx_description
1 polymer ?
#
loop_
_entity_poly.entity_id
_entity_poly.type
_entity_poly.pdbx_seq_one_letter_code
_entity_poly.pdbx_strand_id
1 'polypeptide(L)'
;MKLTEESLNLVIDILNDLICEGKMLNDVERRSLLNAVMAITAVKERSVVSVSSRKEQSKKEKKEREIDPRFPNAGVAWNEADESLLRDVSGGCTGR
;
A
#
# COMPACT_ATOMS: atom_id res chain seq x y z
N MET A 1 -10.10 -8.60 17.36
CA MET A 1 -9.51 -9.85 16.86
C MET A 1 -8.26 -9.48 16.06
N LYS A 2 -7.11 -10.13 16.29
CA LYS A 2 -5.87 -9.86 15.55
C LYS A 2 -5.77 -10.86 14.40
N LEU A 3 -5.62 -10.39 13.17
CA LEU A 3 -5.34 -11.25 12.03
C LEU A 3 -3.88 -11.73 12.14
N THR A 4 -3.68 -13.04 12.32
CA THR A 4 -2.37 -13.68 12.34
C THR A 4 -2.08 -14.30 10.98
N GLU A 5 -0.80 -14.47 10.62
CA GLU A 5 -0.42 -15.13 9.37
C GLU A 5 -0.97 -16.56 9.27
N GLU A 6 -0.94 -17.29 10.39
CA GLU A 6 -1.52 -18.64 10.50
C GLU A 6 -3.01 -18.65 10.18
N SER A 7 -3.76 -17.66 10.68
CA SER A 7 -5.20 -17.55 10.39
C SER A 7 -5.47 -17.26 8.90
N LEU A 8 -4.60 -16.49 8.23
CA LEU A 8 -4.73 -16.20 6.81
C LEU A 8 -4.40 -17.43 5.96
N ASN A 9 -3.37 -18.20 6.33
CA ASN A 9 -3.02 -19.45 5.64
C ASN A 9 -4.17 -20.46 5.73
N LEU A 10 -4.74 -20.64 6.93
CA LEU A 10 -5.87 -21.55 7.13
C LEU A 10 -7.07 -21.17 6.24
N VAL A 11 -7.38 -19.88 6.12
CA VAL A 11 -8.48 -19.40 5.27
C VAL A 11 -8.18 -19.66 3.80
N ILE A 12 -6.93 -19.45 3.34
CA ILE A 12 -6.52 -19.74 1.96
C ILE A 12 -6.68 -21.24 1.67
N ASP A 13 -6.25 -22.12 2.58
CA ASP A 13 -6.32 -23.57 2.41
C ASP A 13 -7.78 -24.05 2.31
N ILE A 14 -8.66 -23.59 3.22
CA ILE A 14 -10.10 -23.92 3.17
C ILE A 14 -10.74 -23.47 1.85
N LEU A 15 -10.42 -22.25 1.38
CA LEU A 15 -10.96 -21.74 0.13
C LEU A 15 -10.45 -22.55 -1.07
N ASN A 16 -9.18 -22.96 -1.07
CA ASN A 16 -8.60 -23.79 -2.11
C ASN A 16 -9.24 -25.18 -2.13
N ASP A 17 -9.46 -25.80 -0.97
CA ASP A 17 -10.15 -27.09 -0.86
C ASP A 17 -11.56 -27.01 -1.46
N LEU A 18 -12.32 -25.96 -1.11
CA LEU A 18 -13.66 -25.72 -1.68
C LEU A 18 -13.62 -25.55 -3.20
N ILE A 19 -12.63 -24.81 -3.73
CA ILE A 19 -12.45 -24.64 -5.17
C ILE A 19 -12.08 -25.97 -5.84
N CYS A 20 -11.27 -26.81 -5.20
CA CYS A 20 -10.81 -28.10 -5.74
C CYS A 20 -11.90 -29.19 -5.66
N GLU A 21 -12.72 -29.19 -4.61
CA GLU A 21 -13.80 -30.16 -4.42
C GLU A 21 -14.89 -30.06 -5.49
N GLY A 22 -15.08 -28.88 -6.10
CA GLY A 22 -15.53 -28.66 -7.48
C GLY A 22 -16.92 -29.17 -7.91
N LYS A 23 -17.60 -29.98 -7.10
CA LYS A 23 -18.87 -30.65 -7.41
C LYS A 23 -20.10 -29.87 -6.95
N MET A 24 -19.90 -28.82 -6.15
CA MET A 24 -20.96 -28.10 -5.42
C MET A 24 -21.04 -26.61 -5.78
N LEU A 25 -20.15 -26.11 -6.63
CA LEU A 25 -20.01 -24.68 -6.93
C LEU A 25 -20.33 -24.39 -8.39
N ASN A 26 -21.17 -23.39 -8.63
CA ASN A 26 -21.39 -22.80 -9.94
C ASN A 26 -20.15 -22.03 -10.42
N ASP A 27 -20.00 -21.83 -11.74
CA ASP A 27 -18.85 -21.12 -12.32
C ASP A 27 -18.64 -19.71 -11.72
N VAL A 28 -19.74 -19.00 -11.43
CA VAL A 28 -19.72 -17.68 -10.81
C VAL A 28 -19.20 -17.72 -9.37
N GLU A 29 -19.60 -18.74 -8.60
CA GLU A 29 -19.17 -18.92 -7.22
C GLU A 29 -17.69 -19.29 -7.17
N ARG A 30 -17.25 -20.16 -8.08
CA ARG A 30 -15.84 -20.54 -8.22
C ARG A 30 -14.97 -19.33 -8.58
N ARG A 31 -15.40 -18.51 -9.52
CA ARG A 31 -14.72 -17.25 -9.90
C ARG A 31 -14.64 -16.30 -8.70
N SER A 32 -15.70 -16.20 -7.91
CA SER A 32 -15.76 -15.32 -6.75
C SER A 32 -14.82 -15.79 -5.63
N LEU A 33 -14.76 -17.11 -5.38
CA LEU A 33 -13.82 -17.72 -4.44
C LEU A 33 -12.36 -17.52 -4.87
N LEU A 34 -12.06 -17.71 -6.16
CA LEU A 34 -10.72 -17.43 -6.71
C LEU A 34 -10.31 -15.97 -6.51
N ASN A 35 -11.22 -15.02 -6.75
CA ASN A 35 -10.97 -13.61 -6.49
C ASN A 35 -10.70 -13.33 -5.00
N ALA A 36 -11.43 -13.99 -4.11
CA ALA A 36 -11.22 -13.88 -2.66
C ALA A 36 -9.82 -14.41 -2.26
N VAL A 37 -9.40 -15.57 -2.78
CA VAL A 37 -8.05 -16.13 -2.54
C VAL A 37 -6.96 -15.16 -3.01
N MET A 38 -7.10 -14.58 -4.21
CA MET A 38 -6.15 -13.59 -4.71
C MET A 38 -6.08 -12.34 -3.82
N ALA A 39 -7.24 -11.82 -3.39
CA ALA A 39 -7.30 -10.65 -2.52
C ALA A 39 -6.65 -10.92 -1.15
N ILE A 40 -6.93 -12.08 -0.54
CA ILE A 40 -6.36 -12.49 0.75
C ILE A 40 -4.85 -12.70 0.63
N THR A 41 -4.38 -13.33 -0.45
CA THR A 41 -2.95 -13.52 -0.73
C THR A 41 -2.24 -12.17 -0.86
N ALA A 42 -2.81 -11.21 -1.60
CA ALA A 42 -2.25 -9.87 -1.72
C ALA A 42 -2.26 -9.09 -0.37
N VAL A 43 -3.22 -9.34 0.51
CA VAL A 43 -3.22 -8.77 1.88
C VAL A 43 -2.15 -9.44 2.73
N LYS A 44 -1.97 -10.76 2.61
CA LYS A 44 -0.91 -11.51 3.28
C LYS A 44 0.47 -10.96 2.88
N GLU A 45 0.75 -10.81 1.59
CA GLU A 45 2.03 -10.26 1.10
C GLU A 45 2.31 -8.85 1.63
N ARG A 46 1.28 -8.00 1.69
CA ARG A 46 1.41 -6.65 2.25
C ARG A 46 1.58 -6.66 3.77
N SER A 47 1.03 -7.63 4.49
CA SER A 47 1.23 -7.74 5.93
C SER A 47 2.68 -8.12 6.27
N VAL A 48 3.29 -9.07 5.54
CA VAL A 48 4.72 -9.41 5.69
C VAL A 48 5.63 -8.22 5.32
N VAL A 49 5.31 -7.49 4.24
CA VAL A 49 6.05 -6.28 3.85
C VAL A 49 5.91 -5.17 4.89
N SER A 50 4.74 -4.99 5.51
CA SER A 50 4.54 -3.97 6.55
C SER A 50 5.33 -4.25 7.84
N VAL A 51 5.63 -5.53 8.13
CA VAL A 51 6.47 -5.94 9.26
C VAL A 51 7.96 -5.80 8.91
N SER A 52 8.36 -6.09 7.68
CA SER A 52 9.74 -5.89 7.20
C SER A 52 10.09 -4.40 7.10
N SER A 53 9.19 -3.57 6.56
CA SER A 53 9.38 -2.11 6.47
C SER A 53 9.33 -1.40 7.83
N ARG A 54 8.70 -1.98 8.85
CA ARG A 54 8.74 -1.44 10.22
C ARG A 54 10.07 -1.68 10.95
N LYS A 55 10.84 -2.70 10.57
CA LYS A 55 12.17 -2.92 11.18
C LYS A 55 13.21 -1.92 10.66
N GLU A 56 13.04 -1.34 9.48
CA GLU A 56 13.99 -0.35 8.94
C GLU A 56 13.67 1.11 9.28
N GLN A 57 12.48 1.40 9.83
CA GLN A 57 12.15 2.74 10.35
C GLN A 57 12.56 2.95 11.81
N SER A 58 13.49 2.15 12.32
CA SER A 58 14.20 2.50 13.55
C SER A 58 15.38 3.42 13.20
N LYS A 59 15.11 4.73 13.21
CA LYS A 59 16.10 5.78 13.51
C LYS A 59 17.33 5.80 12.60
N LYS A 60 17.15 6.02 11.28
CA LYS A 60 18.24 6.57 10.46
C LYS A 60 18.35 8.06 10.74
N GLU A 61 19.30 8.37 11.61
CA GLU A 61 20.00 9.65 11.67
C GLU A 61 20.16 10.21 10.25
N LYS A 62 19.84 11.50 10.10
CA LYS A 62 19.71 12.24 8.84
C LYS A 62 21.03 12.20 8.07
N LYS A 63 21.29 11.10 7.35
CA LYS A 63 22.34 11.04 6.34
C LYS A 63 22.00 12.12 5.34
N GLU A 64 22.85 13.13 5.25
CA GLU A 64 22.73 14.22 4.30
C GLU A 64 22.45 13.61 2.93
N ARG A 65 21.23 13.84 2.43
CA ARG A 65 20.79 13.30 1.15
C ARG A 65 21.60 14.05 0.11
N GLU A 66 22.33 13.33 -0.71
CA GLU A 66 22.96 13.88 -1.91
C GLU A 66 21.85 14.57 -2.72
N ILE A 67 21.91 15.90 -2.79
CA ILE A 67 20.90 16.71 -3.47
C ILE A 67 21.09 16.47 -4.96
N ASP A 68 20.07 15.90 -5.61
CA ASP A 68 20.07 15.71 -7.06
C ASP A 68 20.30 17.09 -7.73
N PRO A 69 21.31 17.25 -8.60
CA PRO A 69 21.56 18.50 -9.32
C PRO A 69 20.34 19.03 -10.09
N ARG A 70 19.38 18.16 -10.44
CA ARG A 70 18.12 18.54 -11.09
C ARG A 70 17.13 19.21 -10.15
N PHE A 71 17.27 19.01 -8.85
CA PHE A 71 16.43 19.57 -7.79
C PHE A 71 17.30 20.24 -6.71
N PRO A 72 17.96 21.36 -7.05
CA PRO A 72 18.95 22.01 -6.17
C PRO A 72 18.37 22.50 -4.84
N ASN A 73 17.05 22.72 -4.77
CA ASN A 73 16.35 23.16 -3.57
C ASN A 73 15.76 21.99 -2.76
N ALA A 74 16.06 20.73 -3.13
CA ALA A 74 15.48 19.58 -2.45
C ALA A 74 15.93 19.52 -0.98
N GLY A 75 14.96 19.57 -0.07
CA GLY A 75 15.21 19.56 1.38
C GLY A 75 15.45 20.94 2.00
N VAL A 76 15.47 22.01 1.21
CA VAL A 76 15.42 23.39 1.69
C VAL A 76 14.00 23.68 2.19
N ALA A 77 13.89 24.43 3.30
CA ALA A 77 12.60 24.88 3.81
C ALA A 77 11.94 25.86 2.84
N TRP A 78 10.62 25.76 2.69
CA TRP A 78 9.85 26.65 1.84
C TRP A 78 9.92 28.07 2.38
N ASN A 79 10.13 29.05 1.49
CA ASN A 79 10.10 30.45 1.86
C ASN A 79 8.69 31.04 1.64
N GLU A 80 8.46 32.25 2.15
CA GLU A 80 7.17 32.94 2.05
C GLU A 80 6.72 33.18 0.60
N ALA A 81 7.66 33.33 -0.34
CA ALA A 81 7.34 33.45 -1.76
C ALA A 81 6.88 32.11 -2.34
N ASP A 82 7.49 30.98 -1.96
CA ASP A 82 7.06 29.64 -2.36
C ASP A 82 5.65 29.32 -1.80
N GLU A 83 5.38 29.71 -0.55
CA GLU A 83 4.05 29.57 0.07
C GLU A 83 3.00 30.46 -0.62
N SER A 84 3.37 31.68 -0.99
CA SER A 84 2.50 32.59 -1.74
C SER A 84 2.18 32.03 -3.14
N LEU A 85 3.16 31.44 -3.81
CA LEU A 85 3.01 30.83 -5.13
C LEU A 85 2.11 29.59 -5.08
N LEU A 86 2.23 28.76 -4.04
CA LEU A 86 1.29 27.65 -3.80
C LEU A 86 -0.14 28.15 -3.58
N ARG A 87 -0.30 29.22 -2.79
CA ARG A 87 -1.61 29.83 -2.53
C ARG A 87 -2.25 30.35 -3.81
N ASP A 88 -1.47 31.02 -4.66
CA ASP A 88 -1.93 31.56 -5.93
C ASP A 88 -2.33 30.44 -6.91
N VAL A 89 -1.50 29.40 -7.03
CA VAL A 89 -1.82 28.19 -7.83
C VAL A 89 -3.07 27.47 -7.30
N SER A 90 -3.25 27.40 -5.99
CA SER A 90 -4.43 26.78 -5.38
C SER A 90 -5.69 27.65 -5.44
N GLY A 91 -5.54 28.98 -5.59
CA GLY A 91 -6.62 29.96 -5.69
C GLY A 91 -7.06 30.29 -7.12
N GLY A 92 -6.31 29.86 -8.13
CA GLY A 92 -6.53 30.18 -9.56
C GLY A 92 -7.73 29.52 -10.25
N CYS A 93 -8.68 28.93 -9.51
CA CYS A 93 -9.94 28.41 -10.06
C CYS A 93 -11.18 29.13 -9.52
N THR A 94 -11.16 30.46 -9.45
CA THR A 94 -12.38 31.27 -9.39
C THR A 94 -12.30 32.39 -10.41
N GLY A 95 -12.60 32.08 -11.66
CA GLY A 95 -12.53 33.09 -12.72
C GLY A 95 -12.85 32.61 -14.12
N ARG A 96 -14.01 31.97 -14.34
CA ARG A 96 -14.94 32.32 -15.44
C ARG A 96 -16.29 31.64 -15.26
#